data_AF-A0A918LE01-F1
#
_entry.id   AF-A0A918LE01-F1
#
_cell.length_a   1.000
_cell.length_b   1.000
_cell.length_c   1.000
_cell.angle_alpha   90.00
_cell.angle_beta   90.00
_cell.angle_gamma   90.00
#
_symmetry.space_group_name_H-M   'P 1'
#
loop_
_entity.id
_entity.type
_entity.pdbx_description
1 polymer ?
#
loop_
_entity_poly.entity_id
_entity_poly.type
_entity_poly.pdbx_seq_one_letter_code
_entity_poly.pdbx_strand_id
1 'polypeptide(L)'
;MTAELVDHRPALPRPPVLDGAHLGALQMVARGEVGGYGVNAVLRHRTDDLSALMVGALFTLRRDGFIALGSIVDPHDGWVTAELTSAGNRLMEIWLRRGRRTPDEVARHRDWFVLLRCAHRGELGLTEKNQITGRGLPPDTDLTARARELVSAGHLVVGSLKLRDCRLVTLSETGRQLHNRLDLSEPRG
;
A
#
# COMPACT_ATOMS: atom_id res chain seq x y z
N MET A 1 41.57 -16.91 -25.78
CA MET A 1 40.85 -15.98 -24.88
C MET A 1 39.42 -15.90 -25.37
N THR A 2 38.52 -16.63 -24.71
CA THR A 2 37.09 -16.71 -25.06
C THR A 2 36.31 -15.82 -24.09
N ALA A 3 35.77 -14.72 -24.60
CA ALA A 3 34.87 -13.85 -23.84
C ALA A 3 33.51 -14.53 -23.74
N GLU A 4 33.12 -14.93 -22.52
CA GLU A 4 31.76 -15.39 -22.24
C GLU A 4 30.80 -14.21 -22.35
N LEU A 5 29.95 -14.28 -23.37
CA LEU A 5 28.83 -13.38 -23.58
C LEU A 5 27.79 -13.69 -22.48
N VAL A 6 27.82 -12.94 -21.40
CA VAL A 6 26.82 -13.03 -20.33
C VAL A 6 25.47 -12.63 -20.92
N ASP A 7 24.61 -13.63 -21.10
CA ASP A 7 23.22 -13.48 -21.50
C ASP A 7 22.46 -12.70 -20.42
N HIS A 8 22.42 -11.37 -20.57
CA HIS A 8 21.56 -10.51 -19.78
C HIS A 8 20.11 -10.70 -20.25
N ARG A 9 19.47 -11.76 -19.74
CA ARG A 9 18.01 -11.83 -19.69
C ARG A 9 17.52 -10.51 -19.08
N PRO A 10 16.78 -9.66 -19.82
CA PRO A 10 16.19 -8.48 -19.22
C PRO A 10 15.26 -8.97 -18.12
N ALA A 11 15.59 -8.63 -16.87
CA ALA A 11 14.68 -8.79 -15.76
C ALA A 11 13.38 -8.09 -16.19
N LEU A 12 12.31 -8.87 -16.34
CA LEU A 12 10.96 -8.35 -16.52
C LEU A 12 10.82 -7.16 -15.55
N PRO A 13 10.49 -5.94 -16.03
CA PRO A 13 10.33 -4.82 -15.14
C PRO A 13 9.36 -5.26 -14.05
N ARG A 14 9.80 -5.22 -12.79
CA ARG A 14 8.90 -5.45 -11.66
C ARG A 14 7.66 -4.60 -11.95
N PRO A 15 6.45 -5.17 -11.94
CA PRO A 15 5.26 -4.36 -12.12
C PRO A 15 5.36 -3.22 -11.10
N PRO A 16 5.18 -1.95 -11.52
CA PRO A 16 5.21 -0.85 -10.57
C PRO A 16 4.27 -1.24 -9.43
N VAL A 17 4.75 -1.15 -8.20
CA VAL A 17 3.95 -1.44 -7.03
C VAL A 17 2.81 -0.43 -7.05
N LEU A 18 1.66 -0.85 -7.60
CA LEU A 18 0.48 -0.01 -7.71
C LEU A 18 0.01 0.23 -6.28
N ASP A 19 0.21 1.45 -5.80
CA ASP A 19 -0.05 1.89 -4.44
C ASP A 19 -1.44 2.54 -4.32
N GLY A 20 -1.75 3.10 -3.14
CA GLY A 20 -3.00 3.81 -2.91
C GLY A 20 -3.22 5.04 -3.81
N ALA A 21 -2.15 5.68 -4.28
CA ALA A 21 -2.26 6.82 -5.18
C ALA A 21 -2.77 6.39 -6.56
N HIS A 22 -2.35 5.22 -7.05
CA HIS A 22 -2.88 4.63 -8.29
C HIS A 22 -4.37 4.26 -8.17
N LEU A 23 -4.82 3.81 -7.00
CA LEU A 23 -6.25 3.56 -6.76
C LEU A 23 -7.05 4.85 -6.73
N GLY A 24 -6.57 5.86 -6.02
CA GLY A 24 -7.17 7.18 -6.02
C GLY A 24 -7.27 7.76 -7.43
N ALA A 25 -6.18 7.69 -8.21
CA ALA A 25 -6.12 8.18 -9.58
C ALA A 25 -7.15 7.47 -10.49
N LEU A 26 -7.21 6.13 -10.45
CA LEU A 26 -8.21 5.37 -11.20
C LEU A 26 -9.63 5.80 -10.83
N GLN A 27 -9.93 5.99 -9.54
CA GLN A 27 -11.25 6.40 -9.06
C GLN A 27 -11.62 7.81 -9.53
N MET A 28 -10.68 8.75 -9.52
CA MET A 28 -10.91 10.11 -10.02
C MET A 28 -11.20 10.09 -11.54
N VAL A 29 -10.46 9.29 -12.30
CA VAL A 29 -10.72 9.09 -13.74
C VAL A 29 -12.09 8.45 -13.96
N ALA A 30 -12.47 7.44 -13.16
CA ALA A 30 -13.79 6.81 -13.24
C ALA A 30 -14.96 7.79 -13.00
N ARG A 31 -14.72 8.85 -12.23
CA ARG A 31 -15.69 9.93 -11.96
C ARG A 31 -15.67 11.05 -13.00
N GLY A 32 -14.74 11.01 -13.95
CA GLY A 32 -14.57 12.06 -14.95
C GLY A 32 -13.97 13.36 -14.40
N GLU A 33 -13.31 13.30 -13.24
CA GLU A 33 -12.73 14.47 -12.56
C GLU A 33 -11.36 14.90 -13.15
N VAL A 34 -10.73 14.00 -13.91
CA VAL A 34 -9.39 14.18 -14.46
C VAL A 34 -9.46 14.32 -15.97
N GLY A 35 -8.59 15.15 -16.53
CA GLY A 35 -8.52 15.40 -17.96
C GLY A 35 -7.35 16.29 -18.32
N GLY A 36 -7.37 16.83 -19.53
CA GLY A 36 -6.35 17.73 -20.01
C GLY A 36 -6.88 18.61 -21.13
N TYR A 37 -6.14 19.68 -21.43
CA TYR A 37 -6.51 20.60 -22.51
C TYR A 37 -5.82 20.15 -23.80
N GLY A 38 -6.48 19.25 -24.52
CA GLY A 38 -5.97 18.61 -25.73
C GLY A 38 -5.41 17.20 -25.53
N VAL A 39 -5.31 16.45 -26.63
CA VAL A 39 -5.05 14.99 -26.64
C VAL A 39 -3.68 14.56 -26.14
N ASN A 40 -2.70 15.47 -26.07
CA ASN A 40 -1.36 15.20 -25.55
C ASN A 40 -1.07 15.95 -24.24
N ALA A 41 -2.08 16.57 -23.64
CA ALA A 41 -1.89 17.37 -22.45
C ALA A 41 -1.56 16.52 -21.23
N VAL A 42 -0.86 17.13 -20.27
CA VAL A 42 -0.65 16.56 -18.94
C VAL A 42 -2.01 16.40 -18.25
N LEU A 43 -2.23 15.23 -17.65
CA LEU A 43 -3.45 14.97 -16.90
C LEU A 43 -3.47 15.78 -15.61
N ARG A 44 -4.58 16.47 -15.37
CA ARG A 44 -4.83 17.29 -14.19
C ARG A 44 -6.28 17.17 -13.76
N HIS A 45 -6.57 17.62 -12.53
CA HIS A 45 -7.94 17.87 -12.13
C HIS A 45 -8.43 19.18 -12.76
N ARG A 46 -9.75 19.30 -13.00
CA ARG A 46 -10.29 20.49 -13.68
C ARG A 46 -10.19 21.77 -12.84
N THR A 47 -10.33 21.65 -11.52
CA THR A 47 -10.40 22.81 -10.59
C THR A 47 -9.36 22.81 -9.49
N ASP A 48 -8.70 21.67 -9.24
CA ASP A 48 -7.93 21.46 -8.01
C ASP A 48 -6.48 21.12 -8.34
N ASP A 49 -5.56 21.48 -7.46
CA ASP A 49 -4.17 21.07 -7.57
C ASP A 49 -4.00 19.65 -7.08
N LEU A 50 -3.49 18.78 -7.96
CA LEU A 50 -3.15 17.41 -7.63
C LEU A 50 -1.81 17.35 -6.89
N SER A 51 -1.72 16.47 -5.88
CA SER A 51 -0.44 16.19 -5.23
C SER A 51 0.54 15.55 -6.22
N ALA A 52 1.85 15.70 -5.97
CA ALA A 52 2.89 15.12 -6.82
C ALA A 52 2.74 13.59 -6.98
N LEU A 53 2.29 12.89 -5.94
CA LEU A 53 2.02 11.45 -5.98
C LEU A 53 0.85 11.13 -6.91
N MET A 54 -0.22 11.93 -6.88
CA MET A 54 -1.38 11.74 -7.76
C MET A 54 -1.03 12.02 -9.22
N VAL A 55 -0.27 13.07 -9.48
CA VAL A 55 0.24 13.37 -10.84
C VAL A 55 1.12 12.23 -11.35
N GLY A 56 2.03 11.73 -10.51
CA GLY A 56 2.87 10.58 -10.82
C GLY A 56 2.05 9.31 -11.14
N ALA A 57 1.02 9.03 -10.34
CA ALA A 57 0.12 7.90 -10.56
C ALA A 57 -0.69 8.03 -11.86
N LEU A 58 -1.20 9.22 -12.19
CA LEU A 58 -1.88 9.46 -13.47
C LEU A 58 -0.93 9.27 -14.66
N PHE A 59 0.31 9.73 -14.53
CA PHE A 59 1.32 9.55 -15.57
C PHE A 59 1.62 8.06 -15.80
N THR A 60 1.87 7.27 -14.76
CA THR A 60 2.16 5.83 -14.88
C THR A 60 0.95 5.08 -15.43
N LEU A 61 -0.26 5.34 -14.95
CA LEU A 61 -1.48 4.71 -15.45
C LEU A 61 -1.72 5.00 -16.94
N ARG A 62 -1.45 6.24 -17.39
CA ARG A 62 -1.58 6.60 -18.80
C ARG A 62 -0.50 5.94 -19.65
N ARG A 63 0.75 5.99 -19.21
CA ARG A 63 1.89 5.34 -19.89
C ARG A 63 1.65 3.84 -20.05
N ASP A 64 1.08 3.21 -19.03
CA ASP A 64 0.84 1.77 -19.00
C ASP A 64 -0.52 1.37 -19.65
N GLY A 65 -1.26 2.34 -20.20
CA GLY A 65 -2.47 2.10 -21.00
C GLY A 65 -3.74 1.78 -20.20
N PHE A 66 -3.76 2.05 -18.89
CA PHE A 66 -4.95 1.87 -18.06
C PHE A 66 -5.94 3.02 -18.18
N ILE A 67 -5.46 4.20 -18.55
CA ILE A 67 -6.28 5.39 -18.78
C ILE A 67 -5.90 6.05 -20.10
N ALA A 68 -6.86 6.67 -20.76
CA ALA A 68 -6.67 7.42 -22.00
C ALA A 68 -7.45 8.74 -21.93
N LEU A 69 -7.08 9.72 -22.75
CA LEU A 69 -7.96 10.88 -22.95
C LEU A 69 -9.12 10.46 -23.86
N GLY A 70 -10.34 10.85 -23.49
CA GLY A 70 -11.54 10.61 -24.27
C GLY A 70 -11.50 11.32 -25.61
N SER A 71 -12.45 10.99 -26.49
CA SER A 71 -12.57 11.61 -27.80
C SER A 71 -13.42 12.89 -27.80
N ILE A 72 -14.14 13.16 -26.72
CA ILE A 72 -15.05 14.30 -26.60
C ILE A 72 -14.28 15.47 -26.00
N VAL A 73 -14.20 16.56 -26.77
CA VAL A 73 -13.61 17.83 -26.34
C VAL A 73 -14.75 18.75 -25.92
N ASP A 74 -14.68 19.32 -24.71
CA ASP A 74 -15.59 20.36 -24.26
C ASP A 74 -15.41 21.60 -25.16
N PRO A 75 -16.45 22.03 -25.88
CA PRO A 75 -16.34 23.12 -26.84
C PRO A 75 -16.10 24.49 -26.18
N HIS A 76 -16.31 24.64 -24.87
CA HIS A 76 -16.20 25.92 -24.19
C HIS A 76 -14.76 26.24 -23.78
N ASP A 77 -14.02 25.23 -23.31
CA ASP A 77 -12.69 25.43 -22.76
C ASP A 77 -11.63 24.48 -23.35
N GLY A 78 -12.01 23.55 -24.24
CA GLY A 78 -11.10 22.59 -24.83
C GLY A 78 -10.71 21.44 -23.89
N TRP A 79 -11.43 21.27 -22.78
CA TRP A 79 -11.20 20.20 -21.83
C TRP A 79 -11.53 18.84 -22.42
N VAL A 80 -10.63 17.87 -22.24
CA VAL A 80 -10.83 16.48 -22.63
C VAL A 80 -10.74 15.63 -21.38
N THR A 81 -11.85 14.98 -21.04
CA THR A 81 -11.92 14.10 -19.86
C THR A 81 -11.12 12.83 -20.11
N ALA A 82 -10.39 12.37 -19.09
CA ALA A 82 -9.74 11.06 -19.12
C ALA A 82 -10.76 9.96 -18.84
N GLU A 83 -10.58 8.83 -19.51
CA GLU A 83 -11.45 7.66 -19.41
C GLU A 83 -10.63 6.42 -19.06
N LEU A 84 -11.27 5.49 -18.35
CA LEU A 84 -10.69 4.18 -18.08
C LEU A 84 -10.74 3.32 -19.36
N THR A 85 -9.62 2.70 -19.71
CA THR A 85 -9.60 1.68 -20.77
C THR A 85 -10.23 0.39 -20.26
N SER A 86 -10.41 -0.61 -21.14
CA SER A 86 -10.84 -1.95 -20.73
C SER A 86 -9.90 -2.57 -19.69
N ALA A 87 -8.59 -2.32 -19.81
CA ALA A 87 -7.58 -2.75 -18.85
C ALA A 87 -7.72 -2.01 -17.52
N GLY A 88 -7.94 -0.69 -17.56
CA GLY A 88 -8.16 0.13 -16.35
C GLY A 88 -9.40 -0.30 -15.58
N ASN A 89 -10.51 -0.58 -16.28
CA ASN A 89 -11.73 -1.10 -15.67
C ASN A 89 -11.51 -2.45 -14.98
N ARG A 90 -10.80 -3.39 -15.63
CA ARG A 90 -10.46 -4.69 -15.01
C ARG A 90 -9.57 -4.51 -13.78
N LEU A 91 -8.58 -3.63 -13.84
CA LEU A 91 -7.69 -3.32 -12.72
C LEU A 91 -8.48 -2.76 -11.53
N MET A 92 -9.38 -1.82 -11.80
CA MET A 92 -10.30 -1.26 -10.78
C MET A 92 -11.16 -2.35 -10.15
N GLU A 93 -11.78 -3.22 -10.96
CA GLU A 93 -12.62 -4.31 -10.44
C GLU A 93 -11.82 -5.27 -9.54
N ILE A 94 -10.61 -5.65 -9.94
CA ILE A 94 -9.74 -6.51 -9.13
C ILE A 94 -9.47 -5.86 -7.76
N TRP A 95 -9.25 -4.55 -7.74
CA TRP A 95 -9.05 -3.81 -6.50
C TRP A 95 -10.29 -3.65 -5.65
N LEU A 96 -11.46 -3.39 -6.26
CA LEU A 96 -12.72 -3.36 -5.53
C LEU A 96 -13.06 -4.73 -4.92
N ARG A 97 -12.78 -5.83 -5.66
CA ARG A 97 -13.02 -7.21 -5.19
C ARG A 97 -12.04 -7.67 -4.11
N ARG A 98 -10.79 -7.23 -4.15
CA ARG A 98 -9.78 -7.54 -3.10
C ARG A 98 -10.04 -6.81 -1.77
N GLY A 99 -11.09 -6.00 -1.71
CA GLY A 99 -11.33 -5.05 -0.63
C GLY A 99 -10.38 -3.87 -0.78
N ARG A 100 -10.80 -2.70 -0.30
CA ARG A 100 -10.05 -1.44 -0.32
C ARG A 100 -8.79 -1.49 0.55
N ARG A 101 -7.90 -2.45 0.28
CA ARG A 101 -6.63 -2.62 0.95
C ARG A 101 -5.57 -2.55 -0.12
N THR A 102 -4.92 -1.40 -0.18
CA THR A 102 -3.69 -1.21 -0.94
C THR A 102 -2.68 -2.30 -0.57
N PRO A 103 -1.72 -2.65 -1.44
CA PRO A 103 -0.67 -3.61 -1.08
C PRO A 103 0.04 -3.25 0.22
N ASP A 104 0.22 -1.95 0.48
CA ASP A 104 0.79 -1.42 1.73
C ASP A 104 -0.14 -1.64 2.93
N GLU A 105 -1.45 -1.51 2.76
CA GLU A 105 -2.42 -1.86 3.80
C GLU A 105 -2.48 -3.36 4.03
N VAL A 106 -2.36 -4.20 3.01
CA VAL A 106 -2.28 -5.66 3.15
C VAL A 106 -1.01 -6.06 3.89
N ALA A 107 0.15 -5.51 3.51
CA ALA A 107 1.42 -5.71 4.20
C ALA A 107 1.33 -5.24 5.66
N ARG A 108 0.77 -4.04 5.90
CA ARG A 108 0.54 -3.51 7.24
C ARG A 108 -0.37 -4.40 8.09
N HIS A 109 -1.48 -4.90 7.52
CA HIS A 109 -2.39 -5.80 8.22
C HIS A 109 -1.71 -7.13 8.58
N ARG A 110 -0.87 -7.66 7.68
CA ARG A 110 -0.07 -8.86 7.92
C ARG A 110 0.96 -8.62 9.03
N ASP A 111 1.70 -7.52 8.97
CA ASP A 111 2.69 -7.15 9.99
C ASP A 111 2.04 -6.95 11.36
N TRP A 112 0.89 -6.27 11.39
CA TRP A 112 0.09 -6.12 12.61
C TRP A 112 -0.36 -7.47 13.15
N PHE A 113 -0.85 -8.37 12.29
CA PHE A 113 -1.27 -9.69 12.73
C PHE A 113 -0.11 -10.48 13.33
N VAL A 114 1.06 -10.49 12.68
CA VAL A 114 2.27 -11.14 13.19
C VAL A 114 2.65 -10.58 14.56
N LEU A 115 2.71 -9.24 14.70
CA LEU A 115 3.06 -8.58 15.95
C LEU A 115 2.05 -8.89 17.07
N LEU A 116 0.75 -8.83 16.78
CA LEU A 116 -0.31 -9.15 17.75
C LEU A 116 -0.24 -10.62 18.17
N ARG A 117 0.05 -11.54 17.24
CA ARG A 117 0.21 -12.97 17.52
C ARG A 117 1.43 -13.25 18.39
N CYS A 118 2.57 -12.60 18.11
CA CYS A 118 3.77 -12.69 18.94
C CYS A 118 3.52 -12.11 20.34
N ALA A 119 2.82 -10.99 20.45
CA ALA A 119 2.43 -10.41 21.73
C ALA A 119 1.47 -11.31 22.51
N HIS A 120 0.53 -11.98 21.83
CA HIS A 120 -0.38 -12.95 22.45
C HIS A 120 0.36 -14.14 23.06
N ARG A 121 1.43 -14.61 22.39
CA ARG A 121 2.29 -15.71 22.85
C ARG A 121 3.33 -15.30 23.88
N GLY A 122 3.47 -14.00 24.18
CA GLY A 122 4.53 -13.49 25.05
C GLY A 122 5.93 -13.59 24.44
N GLU A 123 6.02 -13.63 23.10
CA GLU A 123 7.26 -13.75 22.35
C GLU A 123 7.78 -12.40 21.85
N LEU A 124 7.03 -11.32 22.08
CA LEU A 124 7.35 -9.96 21.65
C LEU A 124 8.04 -9.17 22.76
N GLY A 125 9.26 -8.72 22.49
CA GLY A 125 10.05 -7.85 23.35
C GLY A 125 10.33 -6.49 22.70
N LEU A 126 10.50 -5.48 23.53
CA LEU A 126 10.96 -4.16 23.12
C LEU A 126 12.27 -3.83 23.84
N THR A 127 13.34 -3.62 23.08
CA THR A 127 14.65 -3.25 23.65
C THR A 127 14.66 -1.82 24.19
N GLU A 128 15.70 -1.46 24.95
CA GLU A 128 15.89 -0.08 25.42
C GLU A 128 16.08 0.93 24.28
N LYS A 129 16.52 0.47 23.10
CA LYS A 129 16.61 1.28 21.87
C LYS A 129 15.28 1.37 21.12
N ASN A 130 14.17 0.95 21.74
CA ASN A 130 12.84 0.88 21.13
C ASN A 130 12.81 0.06 19.84
N GLN A 131 13.59 -1.03 19.79
CA GLN A 131 13.56 -2.00 18.71
C GLN A 131 12.75 -3.22 19.12
N ILE A 132 11.93 -3.73 18.21
CA ILE A 132 11.17 -4.95 18.46
C ILE A 132 12.09 -6.15 18.29
N THR A 133 12.03 -7.06 19.26
CA THR A 133 12.67 -8.37 19.20
C THR A 133 11.61 -9.43 19.42
N GLY A 134 11.74 -10.56 18.73
CA GLY A 134 10.94 -11.72 19.07
C GLY A 134 11.49 -12.98 18.44
N ARG A 135 11.11 -14.13 19.00
CA ARG A 135 11.52 -15.42 18.45
C ARG A 135 10.88 -15.59 17.07
N GLY A 136 11.71 -15.64 16.04
CA GLY A 136 11.26 -15.83 14.65
C GLY A 136 10.91 -14.56 13.89
N LEU A 137 11.10 -13.37 14.46
CA LEU A 137 10.96 -12.10 13.74
C LEU A 137 12.30 -11.71 13.09
N PRO A 138 12.34 -11.37 11.80
CA PRO A 138 13.52 -10.79 11.20
C PRO A 138 13.79 -9.40 11.85
N PRO A 139 15.06 -8.98 11.96
CA PRO A 139 15.41 -7.63 12.41
C PRO A 139 15.04 -6.64 11.30
N ASP A 140 13.75 -6.33 11.20
CA ASP A 140 13.21 -5.43 10.18
C ASP A 140 12.80 -4.10 10.82
N THR A 141 13.30 -3.00 10.25
CA THR A 141 12.96 -1.63 10.64
C THR A 141 11.48 -1.33 10.48
N ASP A 142 10.81 -1.96 9.50
CA ASP A 142 9.39 -1.71 9.24
C ASP A 142 8.51 -2.28 10.34
N LEU A 143 8.84 -3.47 10.87
CA LEU A 143 8.12 -4.08 12.00
C LEU A 143 8.23 -3.25 13.27
N THR A 144 9.37 -2.58 13.49
CA THR A 144 9.53 -1.67 14.64
C THR A 144 8.62 -0.45 14.51
N ALA A 145 8.50 0.14 13.32
CA ALA A 145 7.57 1.24 13.07
C ALA A 145 6.11 0.80 13.27
N ARG A 146 5.74 -0.39 12.78
CA ARG A 146 4.38 -0.96 12.94
C ARG A 146 4.04 -1.29 14.38
N ALA A 147 4.98 -1.80 15.17
CA ALA A 147 4.72 -2.04 16.58
C ALA A 147 4.50 -0.73 17.35
N ARG A 148 5.24 0.34 17.02
CA ARG A 148 5.00 1.67 17.60
C ARG A 148 3.61 2.19 17.25
N GLU A 149 3.17 2.00 16.00
CA GLU A 149 1.80 2.32 15.57
C GLU A 149 0.76 1.60 16.46
N LEU A 150 0.91 0.30 16.68
CA LEU A 150 0.03 -0.50 17.54
C LEU A 150 0.09 -0.10 19.03
N VAL A 151 1.26 0.27 19.55
CA VAL A 151 1.40 0.80 20.92
C VAL A 151 0.69 2.15 21.04
N SER A 152 0.90 3.04 20.07
CA SER A 152 0.26 4.37 20.06
C SER A 152 -1.26 4.29 19.92
N ALA A 153 -1.76 3.29 19.20
CA ALA A 153 -3.18 2.97 19.08
C ALA A 153 -3.76 2.23 20.31
N GLY A 154 -2.93 1.90 21.30
CA GLY A 154 -3.34 1.22 22.52
C GLY A 154 -3.67 -0.26 22.34
N HIS A 155 -3.25 -0.89 21.24
CA HIS A 155 -3.44 -2.32 20.98
C HIS A 155 -2.35 -3.18 21.64
N LEU A 156 -1.16 -2.63 21.82
CA LEU A 156 -0.05 -3.26 22.52
C LEU A 156 0.28 -2.48 23.79
N VAL A 157 0.62 -3.21 24.85
CA VAL A 157 1.07 -2.65 26.13
C VAL A 157 2.49 -3.11 26.40
N VAL A 158 3.37 -2.16 26.67
CA VAL A 158 4.73 -2.45 27.10
C VAL A 158 4.72 -2.68 28.61
N GLY A 159 4.94 -3.93 29.01
CA GLY A 159 4.99 -4.32 30.41
C GLY A 159 6.19 -3.69 31.16
N SER A 160 6.05 -3.58 32.47
CA SER A 160 7.13 -3.15 33.38
C SER A 160 8.17 -4.25 33.61
N LEU A 161 7.84 -5.51 33.30
CA LEU A 161 8.73 -6.65 33.46
C LEU A 161 9.86 -6.61 32.42
N LYS A 162 11.09 -6.42 32.90
CA LYS A 162 12.31 -6.56 32.08
C LYS A 162 12.75 -8.02 32.07
N LEU A 163 12.85 -8.59 30.88
CA LEU A 163 13.48 -9.88 30.62
C LEU A 163 14.79 -9.59 29.88
N ARG A 164 15.92 -9.68 30.61
CA ARG A 164 17.25 -9.29 30.12
C ARG A 164 17.23 -7.82 29.65
N ASP A 165 17.47 -7.59 28.35
CA ASP A 165 17.55 -6.25 27.73
C ASP A 165 16.25 -5.80 27.05
N CYS A 166 15.15 -6.53 27.27
CA CYS A 166 13.88 -6.28 26.61
C CYS A 166 12.74 -6.17 27.63
N ARG A 167 11.79 -5.28 27.37
CA ARG A 167 10.49 -5.25 28.07
C ARG A 167 9.50 -6.13 27.31
N LEU A 168 8.75 -6.94 28.05
CA LEU A 168 7.73 -7.79 27.43
C LEU A 168 6.60 -6.91 26.87
N VAL A 169 6.18 -7.18 25.64
CA VAL A 169 5.03 -6.52 25.01
C VAL A 169 3.86 -7.50 24.97
N THR A 170 2.74 -7.09 25.53
CA THR A 170 1.52 -7.91 25.62
C THR A 170 0.34 -7.24 24.93
N LEU A 171 -0.71 -8.01 24.66
CA LEU A 171 -1.95 -7.48 24.08
C LEU A 171 -2.76 -6.73 25.12
N SER A 172 -3.28 -5.56 24.74
CA SER A 172 -4.42 -4.95 25.44
C SER A 172 -5.72 -5.68 25.09
N GLU A 173 -6.82 -5.28 25.73
CA GLU A 173 -8.16 -5.76 25.36
C GLU A 173 -8.53 -5.39 23.91
N THR A 174 -8.24 -4.16 23.49
CA THR A 174 -8.48 -3.72 22.10
C THR A 174 -7.57 -4.46 21.12
N GLY A 175 -6.33 -4.77 21.52
CA GLY A 175 -5.40 -5.60 20.74
C GLY A 175 -5.88 -7.03 20.56
N ARG A 176 -6.50 -7.64 21.58
CA ARG A 176 -7.14 -8.97 21.48
C ARG A 176 -8.32 -8.97 20.51
N GLN A 177 -9.17 -7.95 20.58
CA GLN A 177 -10.28 -7.79 19.64
C GLN A 177 -9.78 -7.62 18.19
N LEU A 178 -8.74 -6.81 17.99
CA LEU A 178 -8.12 -6.64 16.68
C LEU A 178 -7.49 -7.94 16.17
N HIS A 179 -6.73 -8.66 17.01
CA HIS A 179 -6.16 -9.95 16.67
C HIS A 179 -7.22 -10.94 16.17
N ASN A 180 -8.34 -11.07 16.89
CA ASN A 180 -9.42 -11.99 16.51
C ASN A 180 -10.11 -11.58 15.20
N ARG A 181 -10.26 -10.27 14.95
CA ARG A 181 -10.81 -9.78 13.67
C ARG A 181 -9.89 -10.06 12.49
N LEU A 182 -8.58 -9.94 12.70
CA LEU A 182 -7.58 -10.21 11.66
C LEU A 182 -7.46 -11.71 11.38
N ASP A 183 -7.48 -12.54 12.42
CA ASP A 183 -7.46 -14.01 12.32
C ASP A 183 -8.64 -14.56 11.49
N LEU A 184 -9.84 -13.98 11.66
CA LEU A 184 -11.03 -14.33 10.87
C LEU A 184 -10.98 -13.83 9.42
N SER A 185 -10.09 -12.89 9.12
CA SER A 185 -9.96 -12.29 7.79
C SER A 185 -8.86 -12.92 6.93
N GLU A 186 -7.99 -13.76 7.51
CA GLU A 186 -7.11 -14.60 6.71
C GLU A 186 -7.89 -15.84 6.24
N PRO A 187 -7.99 -16.08 4.91
CA PRO A 187 -8.50 -17.36 4.45
C PRO A 187 -7.60 -18.46 5.00
N ARG A 188 -8.18 -19.44 5.69
CA ARG A 188 -7.48 -20.66 6.07
C ARG A 188 -6.99 -21.32 4.78
N GLY A 189 -5.72 -21.10 4.46
CA GLY A 189 -5.00 -21.80 3.40
C GLY A 189 -4.88 -23.28 3.72
#